data_AF-A0A0Q5E1Y6-F1
#
_entry.id   AF-A0A0Q5E1Y6-F1
#
_cell.length_a   1.000
_cell.length_b   1.000
_cell.length_c   1.000
_cell.angle_alpha   90.00
_cell.angle_beta   90.00
_cell.angle_gamma   90.00
#
_symmetry.space_group_name_H-M   'P 1'
#
loop_
_entity.id
_entity.type
_entity.pdbx_description
1 polymer ?
#
loop_
_entity_poly.entity_id
_entity_poly.type
_entity_poly.pdbx_seq_one_letter_code
_entity_poly.pdbx_strand_id
1 'polypeptide(L)'
;MTVDLIRDIVTGALVIVGAIMCFAAGVGLLRFPDVLSRLHAATKPQILGLIAIIADVAVSSPTVGTITIAIAIIVFQSLTAPISAHMVARAAYRSGNFDETLLVRDELAGREELGEERHPGHTPE
;
A
#
# COMPACT_ATOMS: atom_id res chain seq x y z
N MET A 1 28.46 -15.02 22.14
CA MET A 1 28.84 -13.59 22.31
C MET A 1 28.93 -12.87 20.96
N THR A 2 29.79 -13.27 20.02
CA THR A 2 29.88 -12.57 18.71
C THR A 2 28.65 -12.75 17.83
N VAL A 3 28.08 -13.96 17.78
CA VAL A 3 26.86 -14.25 16.98
C VAL A 3 25.65 -13.49 17.53
N ASP A 4 25.52 -13.41 18.85
CA ASP A 4 24.45 -12.68 19.52
C ASP A 4 24.54 -11.18 19.23
N LEU A 5 25.75 -10.60 19.29
CA LEU A 5 25.98 -9.20 18.94
C LEU A 5 25.62 -8.89 17.48
N ILE A 6 26.00 -9.76 16.53
CA ILE A 6 25.64 -9.58 15.12
C ILE A 6 24.12 -9.61 14.96
N ARG A 7 23.45 -10.55 15.64
CA ARG A 7 22.00 -10.68 15.61
C ARG A 7 21.32 -9.41 16.14
N ASP A 8 21.78 -8.88 17.27
CA ASP A 8 21.23 -7.66 17.89
C ASP A 8 21.40 -6.41 17.01
N ILE A 9 22.54 -6.31 16.32
CA ILE A 9 22.77 -5.22 15.35
C ILE A 9 21.83 -5.35 14.16
N VAL A 10 21.65 -6.57 13.63
CA VAL A 10 20.77 -6.84 12.49
C VAL A 10 19.31 -6.54 12.85
N THR A 11 18.81 -7.08 13.97
CA THR A 11 17.44 -6.84 14.44
C THR A 11 17.18 -5.36 14.68
N GLY A 12 18.09 -4.67 15.36
CA GLY A 12 18.02 -3.23 15.59
C GLY A 12 17.96 -2.43 14.27
N ALA A 13 18.80 -2.76 13.29
CA ALA A 13 18.78 -2.12 11.98
C ALA A 13 17.46 -2.35 11.24
N LEU A 14 16.94 -3.57 11.25
CA LEU A 14 15.68 -3.91 10.58
C LEU A 14 14.48 -3.18 11.21
N VAL A 15 14.42 -3.08 12.54
CA VAL A 15 13.36 -2.33 13.23
C VAL A 15 13.43 -0.84 12.89
N ILE A 16 14.63 -0.24 12.85
CA ILE A 16 14.79 1.18 12.49
C ILE A 16 14.32 1.42 11.05
N VAL A 17 14.73 0.57 10.10
CA VAL A 17 14.28 0.67 8.70
C VAL A 17 12.77 0.50 8.60
N GLY A 18 12.21 -0.49 9.28
CA GLY A 18 10.76 -0.71 9.34
C GLY A 18 10.01 0.50 9.89
N ALA A 19 10.50 1.09 10.99
CA ALA A 19 9.92 2.27 11.61
C ALA A 19 9.96 3.50 10.68
N ILE A 20 11.09 3.74 10.00
CA ILE A 20 11.23 4.85 9.04
C ILE A 20 10.25 4.66 7.87
N MET A 21 10.11 3.43 7.36
CA MET A 21 9.18 3.14 6.26
C MET A 21 7.71 3.32 6.68
N CYS A 22 7.32 2.85 7.86
CA CYS A 22 5.98 3.07 8.41
C CYS A 22 5.71 4.57 8.62
N PHE A 23 6.70 5.32 9.13
CA PHE A 23 6.59 6.76 9.28
C PHE A 23 6.45 7.46 7.94
N ALA A 24 7.24 7.07 6.93
CA ALA A 24 7.16 7.60 5.58
C ALA A 24 5.80 7.33 4.92
N ALA A 25 5.19 6.15 5.14
CA ALA A 25 3.83 5.85 4.68
C ALA A 25 2.81 6.82 5.28
N GLY A 26 2.88 7.07 6.60
CA GLY A 26 2.01 8.01 7.31
C GLY A 26 2.20 9.46 6.84
N VAL A 27 3.44 9.91 6.71
CA VAL A 27 3.76 11.26 6.19
C VAL A 27 3.28 11.41 4.75
N GLY A 28 3.49 10.40 3.90
CA GLY A 28 3.00 10.38 2.53
C GLY A 28 1.48 10.57 2.46
N LEU A 29 0.74 9.87 3.31
CA LEU A 29 -0.73 9.98 3.36
C LEU A 29 -1.20 11.41 3.69
N LEU A 30 -0.46 12.14 4.54
CA LEU A 30 -0.77 13.52 4.93
C LEU A 30 -0.27 14.58 3.93
N ARG A 31 0.84 14.28 3.23
CA ARG A 31 1.54 15.23 2.35
C ARG A 31 0.90 15.34 0.97
N PHE A 32 0.44 14.22 0.40
CA PHE A 32 -0.05 14.21 -0.98
C PHE A 32 -1.47 14.77 -1.08
N PRO A 33 -1.76 15.69 -2.02
CA PRO A 33 -3.09 16.30 -2.14
C PRO A 33 -4.10 15.31 -2.72
N ASP A 34 -3.69 14.50 -3.70
CA ASP A 34 -4.54 13.62 -4.50
C ASP A 34 -4.65 12.18 -3.93
N VAL A 35 -5.82 11.54 -4.09
CA VAL A 35 -6.11 10.20 -3.55
C VAL A 35 -5.24 9.12 -4.20
N LEU A 36 -5.01 9.19 -5.51
CA LEU A 36 -4.16 8.21 -6.22
C LEU A 36 -2.69 8.33 -5.75
N SER A 37 -2.23 9.56 -5.58
CA SER A 37 -0.89 9.86 -5.05
C SER A 37 -0.74 9.40 -3.60
N ARG A 38 -1.76 9.58 -2.76
CA ARG A 38 -1.83 9.06 -1.39
C ARG A 38 -1.79 7.54 -1.33
N LEU A 39 -2.54 6.84 -2.20
CA LEU A 39 -2.54 5.38 -2.26
C LEU A 39 -1.16 4.84 -2.60
N HIS A 40 -0.48 5.43 -3.57
CA HIS A 40 0.88 5.05 -3.94
C HIS A 40 1.88 5.29 -2.80
N ALA A 41 1.79 6.44 -2.15
CA ALA A 41 2.65 6.82 -1.04
C ALA A 41 2.40 6.00 0.23
N ALA A 42 1.18 5.55 0.47
CA ALA A 42 0.84 4.70 1.60
C ALA A 42 1.25 3.25 1.35
N THR A 43 1.00 2.70 0.15
CA THR A 43 1.19 1.27 -0.11
C THR A 43 2.67 0.87 -0.25
N LYS A 44 3.50 1.67 -0.94
CA LYS A 44 4.90 1.29 -1.22
C LYS A 44 5.78 1.18 0.04
N PRO A 45 5.85 2.21 0.91
CA PRO A 45 6.65 2.10 2.12
C PRO A 45 6.04 1.08 3.10
N GLN A 46 4.72 0.89 3.10
CA GLN A 46 4.07 -0.08 3.98
C GLN A 46 4.52 -1.52 3.74
N ILE A 47 4.59 -1.96 2.46
CA ILE A 47 5.05 -3.32 2.14
C ILE A 47 6.54 -3.49 2.49
N LEU A 48 7.37 -2.48 2.23
CA LEU A 48 8.79 -2.51 2.60
C LEU A 48 8.99 -2.55 4.12
N GLY A 49 8.22 -1.75 4.87
CA GLY A 49 8.25 -1.73 6.33
C GLY A 49 7.79 -3.06 6.92
N LEU A 50 6.72 -3.65 6.38
CA LEU A 50 6.23 -4.97 6.77
C LEU A 50 7.29 -6.06 6.57
N ILE A 51 7.95 -6.08 5.41
CA ILE A 51 9.01 -7.06 5.12
C ILE A 51 10.17 -6.89 6.10
N ALA A 52 10.57 -5.66 6.41
CA ALA A 52 11.65 -5.39 7.37
C ALA A 52 11.30 -5.89 8.78
N ILE A 53 10.09 -5.62 9.27
CA ILE A 53 9.64 -6.07 10.60
C ILE A 53 9.49 -7.59 10.65
N ILE A 54 8.99 -8.21 9.59
CA ILE A 54 8.85 -9.67 9.57
C ILE A 54 10.22 -10.36 9.49
N ALA A 55 11.16 -9.80 8.73
CA ALA A 55 12.53 -10.28 8.71
C ALA A 55 13.21 -10.13 10.08
N ASP A 56 12.95 -9.03 10.81
CA ASP A 56 13.41 -8.86 12.19
C ASP A 56 12.88 -9.98 13.09
N VAL A 57 11.57 -10.19 13.08
CA VAL A 57 10.90 -11.22 13.89
C VAL A 57 11.43 -12.61 13.56
N ALA A 58 11.69 -12.91 12.29
CA ALA A 58 12.28 -14.17 11.86
C ALA A 58 13.72 -14.35 12.38
N VAL A 59 14.52 -13.28 12.42
CA VAL A 59 15.88 -13.31 12.95
C VAL A 59 15.88 -13.36 14.49
N SER A 60 15.00 -12.61 15.15
CA SER A 60 14.91 -12.41 16.60
C SER A 60 14.30 -13.59 17.36
N SER A 61 13.40 -14.36 16.74
CA SER A 61 12.83 -15.57 17.36
C SER A 61 12.34 -16.57 16.31
N PRO A 62 13.26 -17.35 15.68
CA PRO A 62 12.92 -18.32 14.65
C PRO A 62 12.26 -19.57 15.26
N THR A 63 10.97 -19.49 15.54
CA THR A 63 10.14 -20.66 15.88
C THR A 63 9.21 -20.99 14.72
N VAL A 64 8.79 -22.25 14.61
CA VAL A 64 7.82 -22.68 13.59
C VAL A 64 6.52 -21.86 13.70
N GLY A 65 6.06 -21.57 14.93
CA GLY A 65 4.89 -20.72 15.16
C GLY A 65 5.09 -19.30 14.65
N THR A 66 6.23 -18.68 14.96
CA THR A 66 6.59 -17.34 14.49
C THR A 66 6.57 -17.25 12.96
N ILE A 67 7.23 -18.20 12.29
CA ILE A 67 7.33 -18.23 10.83
C ILE A 67 5.95 -18.44 10.19
N THR A 68 5.12 -19.30 10.78
CA THR A 68 3.76 -19.55 10.28
C THR A 68 2.90 -18.28 10.34
N ILE A 69 2.95 -17.57 11.47
CA ILE A 69 2.23 -16.30 11.65
C ILE A 69 2.80 -15.23 10.70
N ALA A 70 4.11 -15.14 10.55
CA ALA A 70 4.76 -14.21 9.63
C ALA A 70 4.29 -14.40 8.18
N ILE A 71 4.26 -15.65 7.70
CA ILE A 71 3.77 -15.97 6.35
C ILE A 71 2.29 -15.59 6.22
N ALA A 72 1.47 -15.90 7.22
CA ALA A 72 0.06 -15.51 7.22
C ALA A 72 -0.10 -13.98 7.11
N ILE A 73 0.66 -13.21 7.89
CA ILE A 73 0.64 -11.74 7.83
C ILE A 73 1.03 -11.24 6.43
N ILE A 74 2.10 -11.78 5.82
CA ILE A 74 2.50 -11.38 4.46
C ILE A 74 1.38 -11.65 3.46
N VAL A 75 0.78 -12.85 3.50
CA VAL A 75 -0.26 -13.25 2.55
C VAL A 75 -1.49 -12.37 2.72
N PHE A 76 -2.02 -12.26 3.94
CA PHE A 76 -3.21 -11.46 4.20
C PHE A 76 -2.97 -9.98 3.87
N GLN A 77 -1.86 -9.39 4.30
CA GLN A 77 -1.59 -7.98 4.04
C GLN A 77 -1.36 -7.70 2.54
N SER A 78 -0.70 -8.62 1.83
CA SER A 78 -0.46 -8.50 0.38
C SER A 78 -1.73 -8.68 -0.44
N LEU A 79 -2.76 -9.34 0.10
CA LEU A 79 -4.08 -9.42 -0.54
C LEU A 79 -4.94 -8.21 -0.19
N THR A 80 -4.96 -7.82 1.10
CA THR A 80 -5.79 -6.71 1.58
C THR A 80 -5.35 -5.37 0.99
N ALA A 81 -4.04 -5.10 0.90
CA ALA A 81 -3.55 -3.80 0.46
C ALA A 81 -3.92 -3.47 -1.02
N PRO A 82 -3.72 -4.36 -2.01
CA PRO A 82 -4.14 -4.11 -3.39
C PRO A 82 -5.65 -4.05 -3.56
N ILE A 83 -6.41 -4.91 -2.88
CA ILE A 83 -7.88 -4.90 -2.97
C ILE A 83 -8.42 -3.59 -2.41
N SER A 84 -7.94 -3.15 -1.24
CA SER A 84 -8.33 -1.87 -0.64
C SER A 84 -7.92 -0.70 -1.54
N ALA A 85 -6.70 -0.69 -2.06
CA ALA A 85 -6.24 0.34 -2.98
C ALA A 85 -7.08 0.41 -4.26
N HIS A 86 -7.46 -0.73 -4.83
CA HIS A 86 -8.30 -0.79 -6.02
C HIS A 86 -9.72 -0.27 -5.74
N MET A 87 -10.33 -0.67 -4.62
CA MET A 87 -11.65 -0.16 -4.21
C MET A 87 -11.64 1.34 -3.96
N VAL A 88 -10.61 1.86 -3.27
CA VAL A 88 -10.47 3.30 -3.00
C VAL A 88 -10.21 4.08 -4.28
N ALA A 89 -9.35 3.59 -5.18
CA ALA A 89 -9.10 4.23 -6.48
C ALA A 89 -10.38 4.32 -7.32
N ARG A 90 -11.16 3.23 -7.40
CA ARG A 90 -12.42 3.22 -8.15
C ARG A 90 -13.47 4.17 -7.54
N ALA A 91 -13.53 4.24 -6.22
CA ALA A 91 -14.42 5.16 -5.51
C ALA A 91 -14.00 6.63 -5.69
N ALA A 92 -12.70 6.92 -5.64
CA ALA A 92 -12.15 8.25 -5.86
C ALA A 92 -12.45 8.73 -7.29
N TYR A 93 -12.21 7.86 -8.28
CA TYR A 93 -12.47 8.17 -9.68
C TYR A 93 -13.96 8.46 -9.93
N ARG A 94 -14.87 7.59 -9.47
CA ARG A 94 -16.32 7.82 -9.60
C ARG A 94 -16.87 9.04 -8.86
N SER A 95 -16.19 9.50 -7.81
CA SER A 95 -16.64 10.65 -7.02
C SER A 95 -16.01 11.97 -7.44
N GLY A 96 -15.12 11.96 -8.45
CA GLY A 96 -14.34 13.14 -8.84
C GLY A 96 -13.40 13.63 -7.74
N ASN A 97 -13.13 12.82 -6.71
CA ASN A 97 -12.25 13.16 -5.59
C ASN A 97 -10.77 12.87 -5.94
N PHE A 98 -10.35 13.26 -7.14
CA PHE A 98 -8.97 13.20 -7.60
C PHE A 98 -8.63 14.49 -8.34
N ASP A 99 -7.37 14.88 -8.31
CA ASP A 99 -6.95 16.14 -8.93
C ASP A 99 -6.69 15.92 -10.44
N GLU A 100 -7.68 16.24 -11.26
CA GLU A 100 -7.61 16.16 -12.73
C GLU A 100 -6.43 16.96 -13.30
N THR A 101 -6.00 18.04 -12.63
CA THR A 101 -4.88 18.88 -13.10
C THR A 101 -3.52 18.19 -12.99
N LEU A 102 -3.43 17.12 -12.18
CA LEU A 102 -2.23 16.29 -12.04
C LEU A 102 -2.18 15.15 -13.05
N LEU A 103 -3.26 14.89 -13.78
CA LEU A 103 -3.33 13.84 -14.79
C LEU A 103 -2.85 14.36 -16.15
N VAL A 104 -1.67 13.92 -16.57
CA VAL A 104 -1.15 14.23 -17.92
C VAL A 104 -1.90 13.45 -18.99
N ARG A 105 -2.41 12.26 -18.66
CA ARG A 105 -3.13 11.38 -19.58
C ARG A 105 -4.17 10.57 -18.84
N ASP A 106 -5.43 10.73 -19.25
CA ASP A 106 -6.56 9.94 -18.76
C ASP A 106 -7.16 9.12 -19.91
N GLU A 107 -6.79 7.84 -19.97
CA GLU A 107 -7.34 6.89 -20.94
C GLU A 107 -8.66 6.27 -20.47
N LEU A 108 -9.04 6.47 -19.20
CA LEU A 108 -10.24 5.90 -18.62
C LEU A 108 -11.46 6.78 -18.94
N ALA A 109 -11.30 8.11 -18.91
CA ALA A 109 -12.34 9.08 -19.28
C ALA A 109 -12.94 8.77 -20.65
N GLY A 110 -12.08 8.61 -21.68
CA GLY A 110 -12.55 8.29 -23.04
C GLY A 110 -13.26 6.93 -23.16
N ARG A 111 -13.03 5.98 -22.24
CA ARG A 111 -13.72 4.67 -22.24
C ARG A 111 -15.09 4.72 -21.58
N GLU A 112 -15.27 5.58 -20.58
CA GLU A 112 -16.58 5.81 -19.95
C GLU A 112 -17.50 6.58 -20.90
N GLU A 113 -17.00 7.62 -21.57
CA GLU A 113 -17.76 8.36 -22.60
C GLU A 113 -18.21 7.44 -23.75
N LEU A 114 -17.32 6.58 -24.26
CA LEU A 114 -17.65 5.57 -25.28
C LEU A 114 -18.62 4.48 -24.79
N GLY A 115 -18.69 4.24 -23.48
CA GLY A 115 -19.65 3.34 -22.86
C GLY A 115 -21.04 3.97 -22.74
N GLU A 116 -21.09 5.25 -22.35
CA GLU A 116 -22.30 6.06 -22.24
C GLU A 116 -22.94 6.31 -23.62
N GLU A 117 -22.13 6.64 -24.64
CA GLU A 117 -22.60 6.82 -26.02
C GLU A 117 -23.13 5.52 -26.65
N ARG A 118 -22.66 4.34 -26.19
CA ARG A 118 -23.16 3.02 -26.62
C ARG A 118 -24.40 2.56 -25.85
N HIS A 119 -24.84 3.28 -24.81
CA HIS A 119 -26.05 3.01 -24.05
C HIS A 119 -26.95 4.25 -23.98
N PRO A 120 -27.63 4.63 -25.10
CA PRO A 120 -28.61 5.70 -25.06
C PRO A 120 -29.87 5.19 -24.36
N GLY A 121 -29.93 5.25 -23.03
CA GLY A 121 -31.10 4.77 -22.31
C GLY A 121 -30.95 4.66 -20.80
N HIS A 122 -30.97 5.81 -20.11
CA HIS A 122 -31.96 6.06 -19.06
C HIS A 122 -32.04 7.56 -18.83
N THR A 123 -33.06 8.20 -19.43
CA THR A 123 -33.49 9.52 -18.99
C THR A 123 -33.96 9.40 -17.53
N PRO A 124 -33.42 10.18 -16.58
CA PRO A 124 -34.06 10.33 -15.29
C PRO A 124 -35.36 11.10 -15.50
N GLU A 125 -36.48 10.42 -15.26
CA GLU A 125 -37.79 11.04 -15.01
C GLU A 125 -38.05 11.10 -13.50
#